data_AF-A0A158F9B9-F1
#
_entry.id   AF-A0A158F9B9-F1
#
_cell.length_a   1.000
_cell.length_b   1.000
_cell.length_c   1.000
_cell.angle_alpha   90.00
_cell.angle_beta   90.00
_cell.angle_gamma   90.00
#
_symmetry.space_group_name_H-M   'P 1'
#
loop_
_entity.id
_entity.type
_entity.pdbx_description
1 polymer ?
#
loop_
_entity_poly.entity_id
_entity_poly.type
_entity_poly.pdbx_seq_one_letter_code
_entity_poly.pdbx_strand_id
1 'polypeptide(L)'
;MDGVDIDSLGASSLPRCPHCGHLARPNFLLFDDGFWVETRTSAQWERLRIWLRTVQRPVVIELGAGTAVPSVRMFAESVLGPLIRINLDESEVAGEGVGMRGTALDVLSAIDAALAAP
;
A
#
# COMPACT_ATOMS: atom_id res chain seq x y z
N MET A 1 15.23 16.20 8.66
CA MET A 1 13.96 16.70 8.08
C MET A 1 13.91 18.15 8.49
N ASP A 2 14.84 18.94 7.93
CA ASP A 2 15.31 20.15 8.59
C ASP A 2 14.91 21.32 7.69
N GLY A 3 14.00 22.18 8.16
CA GLY A 3 13.59 23.39 7.44
C GLY A 3 12.09 23.66 7.34
N VAL A 4 11.23 22.88 7.99
CA VAL A 4 9.79 23.21 8.12
C VAL A 4 9.52 23.63 9.55
N ASP A 5 9.24 24.92 9.73
CA ASP A 5 8.68 25.43 10.99
C ASP A 5 7.21 24.97 11.09
N ILE A 6 6.97 24.00 11.98
CA ILE A 6 5.67 23.36 12.17
C ILE A 6 4.67 24.28 12.89
N ASP A 7 5.16 25.32 13.58
CA ASP A 7 4.33 26.24 14.36
C ASP A 7 3.83 27.42 13.53
N SER A 8 4.56 27.83 12.48
CA SER A 8 4.13 28.91 11.57
C SER A 8 3.51 28.45 10.26
N LEU A 9 3.82 27.23 9.77
CA LEU A 9 3.54 26.77 8.40
C LEU A 9 3.90 27.82 7.33
N GLY A 10 4.82 28.74 7.65
CA GLY A 10 5.18 29.85 6.78
C GLY A 10 5.89 29.35 5.54
N ALA A 11 5.37 29.71 4.36
CA ALA A 11 5.84 29.24 3.08
C ALA A 11 7.33 29.55 2.83
N SER A 12 8.21 28.59 3.14
CA SER A 12 9.39 28.38 2.31
C SER A 12 8.94 28.06 0.87
N SER A 13 9.85 28.06 -0.10
CA SER A 13 9.60 27.95 -1.55
C SER A 13 8.86 26.67 -1.97
N LEU A 14 7.60 26.52 -1.57
CA LEU A 14 6.77 25.37 -1.90
C LEU A 14 6.46 25.40 -3.40
N PRO A 15 6.42 24.24 -4.06
CA PRO A 15 6.24 24.16 -5.49
C PRO A 15 4.93 24.83 -5.89
N ARG A 16 4.95 25.60 -6.98
CA ARG A 16 3.78 26.25 -7.56
C ARG A 16 3.49 25.67 -8.93
N CYS A 17 2.22 25.64 -9.30
CA CYS A 17 1.80 25.21 -10.62
C CYS A 17 2.29 26.22 -11.68
N PRO A 18 3.02 25.78 -12.72
CA PRO A 18 3.50 26.69 -13.77
C PRO A 18 2.36 27.23 -14.66
N HIS A 19 1.17 26.63 -14.61
CA HIS A 19 0.03 27.03 -15.43
C HIS A 19 -0.89 28.05 -14.74
N CYS A 20 -1.09 27.94 -13.42
CA CYS A 20 -2.06 28.77 -12.70
C CYS A 20 -1.50 29.45 -11.44
N GLY A 21 -0.22 29.26 -11.09
CA GLY A 21 0.45 29.90 -9.95
C GLY A 21 0.01 29.42 -8.55
N HIS A 22 -1.02 28.60 -8.46
CA HIS A 22 -1.49 28.00 -7.20
C HIS A 22 -0.43 27.06 -6.60
N LEU A 23 -0.52 26.84 -5.29
CA LEU A 23 0.34 25.92 -4.57
C LEU A 23 0.16 24.49 -5.14
N ALA A 24 1.26 23.84 -5.52
CA ALA A 24 1.23 22.45 -5.89
C ALA A 24 1.22 21.58 -4.64
N ARG A 25 0.49 20.47 -4.70
CA ARG A 25 0.43 19.46 -3.65
C ARG A 25 0.86 18.10 -4.19
N PRO A 26 1.38 17.20 -3.34
CA PRO A 26 1.56 15.81 -3.73
C PRO A 26 0.22 15.16 -4.12
N ASN A 27 0.26 14.25 -5.09
CA ASN A 27 -0.93 13.54 -5.57
C ASN A 27 -1.12 12.19 -4.85
N PHE A 28 -1.29 12.23 -3.53
CA PHE A 28 -1.78 11.09 -2.75
C PHE A 28 -3.23 11.35 -2.33
N LEU A 29 -4.03 10.28 -2.28
CA LEU A 29 -5.44 10.35 -1.90
C LEU A 29 -5.55 10.60 -0.39
N LEU A 30 -6.15 11.73 -0.02
CA LEU A 30 -6.57 12.01 1.35
C LEU A 30 -8.06 11.72 1.55
N PHE A 31 -8.50 11.64 2.81
CA PHE A 31 -9.91 11.55 3.13
C PHE A 31 -10.65 12.80 2.62
N ASP A 32 -11.78 12.58 1.95
CA ASP A 32 -12.64 13.63 1.38
C ASP A 32 -11.92 14.53 0.34
N ASP A 33 -10.90 14.00 -0.34
CA ASP A 33 -10.10 14.75 -1.32
C ASP A 33 -10.76 14.78 -2.71
N GLY A 34 -11.62 15.79 -2.93
CA GLY A 34 -12.23 16.07 -4.24
C GLY A 34 -11.26 16.59 -5.31
N PHE A 35 -10.00 16.86 -4.97
CA PHE A 35 -8.98 17.37 -5.88
C PHE A 35 -7.93 16.32 -6.27
N TRP A 36 -8.12 15.06 -5.85
CA TRP A 36 -7.19 13.99 -6.18
C TRP A 36 -7.22 13.66 -7.67
N VAL A 37 -6.05 13.60 -8.30
CA VAL A 37 -5.93 13.29 -9.72
C VAL A 37 -5.83 11.78 -9.90
N GLU A 38 -6.99 11.14 -10.10
CA GLU A 38 -7.13 9.68 -10.07
C GLU A 38 -6.66 8.96 -11.33
N THR A 39 -6.56 9.65 -12.48
CA THR A 39 -6.44 9.03 -13.81
C THR A 39 -5.35 7.95 -13.90
N ARG A 40 -4.15 8.23 -13.37
CA ARG A 40 -3.03 7.26 -13.35
C ARG A 40 -3.38 6.03 -12.51
N THR A 41 -3.95 6.25 -11.33
CA THR A 41 -4.30 5.20 -10.37
C THR A 41 -5.43 4.34 -10.91
N SER A 42 -6.47 4.93 -11.50
CA SER A 42 -7.58 4.21 -12.14
C SER A 42 -7.09 3.32 -13.29
N ALA A 43 -6.16 3.81 -14.12
CA ALA A 43 -5.56 3.00 -15.18
C ALA A 43 -4.73 1.82 -14.64
N GLN A 44 -4.04 1.98 -13.51
CA GLN A 44 -3.31 0.89 -12.87
C GLN A 44 -4.25 -0.15 -12.25
N TRP A 45 -5.31 0.31 -11.58
CA TRP A 45 -6.36 -0.56 -11.04
C TRP A 45 -7.03 -1.41 -12.11
N GLU A 46 -7.32 -0.82 -13.28
CA GLU A 46 -7.93 -1.59 -14.36
C GLU A 46 -7.01 -2.68 -14.90
N ARG A 47 -5.72 -2.38 -15.10
CA ARG A 47 -4.72 -3.38 -15.51
C ARG A 47 -4.60 -4.51 -14.49
N LEU A 48 -4.57 -4.16 -13.20
CA LEU A 48 -4.53 -5.15 -12.11
C LEU A 48 -5.77 -6.05 -12.14
N ARG A 49 -6.97 -5.48 -12.28
CA ARG A 49 -8.22 -6.24 -12.39
C ARG A 49 -8.23 -7.16 -13.60
N ILE A 50 -7.78 -6.67 -14.76
CA ILE A 50 -7.67 -7.48 -15.98
C ILE A 50 -6.72 -8.66 -15.74
N TRP A 51 -5.54 -8.40 -15.20
CA TRP A 51 -4.55 -9.44 -14.94
C TRP A 51 -5.05 -10.47 -13.92
N LEU A 52 -5.65 -10.04 -12.80
CA LEU A 52 -6.17 -10.95 -11.77
C LEU A 52 -7.20 -11.95 -12.31
N ARG A 53 -8.02 -11.56 -13.31
CA ARG A 53 -8.97 -12.48 -13.96
C ARG A 53 -8.30 -13.62 -14.72
N THR A 54 -7.00 -13.51 -15.03
CA THR A 54 -6.23 -14.53 -15.74
C THR A 54 -5.43 -15.43 -14.81
N VAL A 55 -5.25 -15.05 -13.53
CA VAL A 55 -4.41 -15.77 -12.58
C VAL A 55 -5.17 -16.98 -12.03
N GLN A 56 -4.58 -18.16 -12.16
CA GLN A 56 -5.08 -19.39 -11.53
C GLN A 56 -4.40 -19.57 -10.18
N ARG A 57 -5.18 -19.76 -9.10
CA ARG A 57 -4.70 -19.99 -7.72
C ARG A 57 -3.78 -18.88 -7.17
N PRO A 58 -4.24 -17.61 -7.12
CA PRO A 58 -3.44 -16.53 -6.55
C PRO A 58 -3.13 -16.76 -5.07
N VAL A 59 -1.91 -16.42 -4.64
CA VAL A 59 -1.54 -16.27 -3.22
C VAL A 59 -1.29 -14.79 -2.97
N VAL A 60 -1.87 -14.26 -1.90
CA VAL A 60 -1.68 -12.87 -1.50
C VAL A 60 -0.71 -12.81 -0.33
N ILE A 61 0.34 -12.01 -0.47
CA ILE A 61 1.27 -11.71 0.61
C ILE A 61 1.10 -10.23 0.98
N GLU A 62 0.55 -9.99 2.15
CA GLU A 62 0.30 -8.66 2.67
C GLU A 62 1.41 -8.25 3.64
N LEU A 63 1.96 -7.05 3.45
CA LEU A 63 3.14 -6.57 4.16
C LEU A 63 2.81 -5.30 4.95
N GLY A 64 2.96 -5.34 6.27
CA GLY A 64 2.91 -4.17 7.14
C GLY A 64 1.58 -3.41 7.18
N ALA A 65 0.49 -3.99 6.66
CA ALA A 65 -0.82 -3.35 6.71
C ALA A 65 -1.43 -3.51 8.12
N GLY A 66 -1.62 -2.38 8.80
CA GLY A 66 -2.28 -2.33 10.10
C GLY A 66 -3.81 -2.28 10.00
N THR A 67 -4.48 -2.20 11.14
CA THR A 67 -5.96 -2.22 11.19
C THR A 67 -6.62 -0.84 11.11
N ALA A 68 -5.88 0.25 11.34
CA ALA A 68 -6.43 1.61 11.37
C ALA A 68 -6.96 2.09 10.01
N VAL A 69 -6.31 1.70 8.91
CA VAL A 69 -6.76 1.96 7.54
C VAL A 69 -6.66 0.64 6.75
N PRO A 70 -7.71 -0.21 6.79
CA PRO A 70 -7.63 -1.58 6.31
C PRO A 70 -7.79 -1.69 4.78
N SER A 71 -7.44 -0.67 4.00
CA SER A 71 -7.63 -0.68 2.54
C SER A 71 -6.84 -1.79 1.85
N VAL A 72 -5.59 -2.00 2.28
CA VAL A 72 -4.75 -3.11 1.79
C VAL A 72 -5.36 -4.45 2.20
N ARG A 73 -5.88 -4.56 3.43
CA ARG A 73 -6.53 -5.75 3.98
C ARG A 73 -7.79 -6.14 3.22
N MET A 74 -8.69 -5.18 3.00
CA MET A 74 -9.90 -5.40 2.22
C MET A 74 -9.58 -5.82 0.78
N PHE A 75 -8.56 -5.23 0.16
CA PHE A 75 -8.11 -5.66 -1.16
C PHE A 75 -7.57 -7.09 -1.13
N ALA A 76 -6.70 -7.42 -0.18
CA ALA A 76 -6.12 -8.76 -0.04
C ALA A 76 -7.20 -9.84 0.10
N GLU A 77 -8.21 -9.60 0.94
CA GLU A 77 -9.34 -10.52 1.13
C GLU A 77 -10.23 -10.63 -0.12
N SER A 78 -10.39 -9.54 -0.90
CA SER A 78 -11.18 -9.55 -2.14
C SER A 78 -10.60 -10.42 -3.26
N VAL A 79 -9.32 -10.80 -3.18
CA VAL A 79 -8.68 -11.69 -4.16
C VAL A 79 -9.12 -13.16 -3.97
N LEU A 80 -9.69 -13.52 -2.81
CA LEU A 80 -10.24 -14.86 -2.52
C LEU A 80 -9.24 -16.01 -2.73
N GLY A 81 -7.98 -15.82 -2.32
CA GLY A 81 -6.93 -16.85 -2.32
C GLY A 81 -6.23 -16.95 -0.96
N PRO A 82 -5.30 -17.91 -0.77
CA PRO A 82 -4.53 -18.02 0.46
C PRO A 82 -3.82 -16.71 0.80
N LEU A 83 -3.94 -16.29 2.06
CA LEU A 83 -3.44 -15.02 2.55
C LEU A 83 -2.32 -15.21 3.57
N ILE A 84 -1.16 -14.65 3.27
CA ILE A 84 -0.01 -14.57 4.18
C ILE A 84 0.08 -13.13 4.67
N ARG A 85 -0.03 -12.91 5.98
CA ARG A 85 0.17 -11.61 6.63
C ARG A 85 1.56 -11.55 7.24
N ILE A 86 2.31 -10.52 6.89
CA ILE A 86 3.58 -10.21 7.53
C ILE A 86 3.47 -8.85 8.19
N ASN A 87 3.48 -8.82 9.52
CA ASN A 87 3.40 -7.59 10.29
C ASN A 87 4.16 -7.77 11.61
N LEU A 88 4.70 -6.70 12.17
CA LEU A 88 5.39 -6.75 13.46
C LEU A 88 4.43 -7.00 14.60
N ASP A 89 3.24 -6.40 14.58
CA ASP A 89 2.32 -6.42 15.74
C ASP A 89 0.91 -6.89 15.39
N GLU A 90 0.48 -6.77 14.14
CA GLU A 90 -0.90 -7.08 13.70
C GLU A 90 -0.91 -8.18 12.62
N SER A 91 -0.21 -9.29 12.84
CA SER A 91 -0.05 -10.36 11.83
C SER A 91 -1.23 -11.34 11.74
N GLU A 92 -2.24 -11.20 12.60
CA GLU A 92 -3.35 -12.15 12.74
C GLU A 92 -4.23 -12.22 11.49
N VAL A 93 -4.63 -13.43 11.10
CA VAL A 93 -5.59 -13.67 10.00
C VAL A 93 -6.87 -14.25 10.58
N ALA A 94 -8.02 -13.73 10.13
CA ALA A 94 -9.32 -14.37 10.37
C ALA A 94 -9.62 -15.35 9.22
N GLY A 95 -9.65 -16.65 9.51
CA GLY A 95 -9.98 -17.69 8.52
C GLY A 95 -8.77 -18.40 7.91
N GLU A 96 -8.86 -18.81 6.65
CA GLU A 96 -7.81 -19.56 5.95
C GLU A 96 -6.64 -18.64 5.57
N GLY A 97 -5.55 -18.70 6.34
CA GLY A 97 -4.31 -17.98 6.04
C GLY A 97 -3.24 -18.18 7.09
N VAL A 98 -2.10 -17.51 6.90
CA VAL A 98 -0.93 -17.61 7.78
C VAL A 98 -0.51 -16.22 8.22
N GLY A 99 -0.49 -15.99 9.53
CA GLY A 99 0.13 -14.80 10.13
C GLY A 99 1.59 -15.06 10.49
N MET A 100 2.48 -14.15 10.10
CA MET A 100 3.91 -14.20 10.39
C MET A 100 4.34 -12.90 11.06
N ARG A 101 4.79 -13.00 12.31
CA ARG A 101 5.36 -11.88 13.05
C ARG A 101 6.79 -11.62 12.58
N GLY A 102 7.07 -10.43 12.04
CA GLY A 102 8.42 -10.05 11.61
C GLY A 102 8.45 -8.84 10.68
N THR A 103 9.65 -8.40 10.31
CA THR A 103 9.80 -7.41 9.25
C THR A 103 9.49 -8.06 7.90
N ALA A 104 8.97 -7.27 6.96
CA ALA A 104 8.66 -7.77 5.61
C ALA A 104 9.90 -8.40 4.95
N LEU A 105 11.07 -7.77 5.08
CA LEU A 105 12.30 -8.25 4.48
C LEU A 105 12.73 -9.60 5.07
N ASP A 106 12.82 -9.71 6.40
CA ASP A 106 13.32 -10.93 7.05
C ASP A 106 12.45 -12.15 6.72
N VAL A 107 11.13 -11.97 6.77
CA VAL A 107 10.19 -13.07 6.49
C VAL A 107 10.21 -13.46 5.01
N LEU A 108 10.24 -12.49 4.09
CA LEU A 108 10.33 -12.80 2.66
C LEU A 108 11.66 -13.48 2.31
N SER A 109 12.78 -13.06 2.90
CA SER A 109 14.07 -13.72 2.73
C SER A 109 14.07 -15.15 3.29
N ALA A 110 13.41 -15.40 4.42
CA ALA A 110 13.27 -16.74 4.98
C ALA A 110 12.40 -17.65 4.09
N ILE A 111 11.31 -17.10 3.52
CA ILE A 111 10.46 -17.83 2.55
C ILE A 111 11.28 -18.18 1.30
N ASP A 112 12.01 -17.22 0.75
CA ASP A 112 12.85 -17.44 -0.44
C ASP A 112 13.90 -18.55 -0.20
N ALA A 113 14.60 -18.49 0.94
CA ALA A 113 15.56 -19.52 1.34
C ALA A 113 14.90 -20.90 1.51
N ALA A 114 13.70 -20.97 2.08
CA ALA A 114 12.96 -22.22 2.23
C ALA A 114 12.48 -22.79 0.89
N LEU A 115 12.11 -21.94 -0.07
CA LEU A 115 11.73 -22.36 -1.43
C LEU A 115 12.93 -22.81 -2.27
N ALA A 116 14.12 -22.29 -1.98
CA ALA A 116 15.37 -22.70 -2.63
C ALA A 116 15.98 -23.98 -2.03
N ALA A 117 15.48 -24.45 -0.88
CA ALA A 117 15.94 -25.69 -0.27
C ALA A 117 15.47 -26.91 -1.11
N PRO A 118 16.36 -27.89 -1.35
CA PRO A 118 16.06 -29.07 -2.18
C PRO A 118 15.09 -30.06 -1.53
#